data_AF-A0AAT9H9Z3-F1
#
_entry.id   AF-A0AAT9H9Z3-F1
#
_cell.length_a   1.000
_cell.length_b   1.000
_cell.length_c   1.000
_cell.angle_alpha   90.00
_cell.angle_beta   90.00
_cell.angle_gamma   90.00
#
_symmetry.space_group_name_H-M   'P 1'
#
loop_
_entity.id
_entity.type
_entity.pdbx_description
1 polymer ?
#
loop_
_entity_poly.entity_id
_entity_poly.type
_entity_poly.pdbx_seq_one_letter_code
_entity_poly.pdbx_strand_id
1 'polypeptide(L)' 'MAAELVFFQHDEVIVHCPVEEAVTVAEAIRQAADLAGRLTFGETPVRFPFTTAVVECYADAK' A
#
# COMPACT_ATOMS: atom_id res chain seq x y z
N MET A 1 2.09 -16.35 0.20
CA MET A 1 1.74 -15.23 -0.67
C MET A 1 2.63 -15.27 -1.88
N ALA A 2 2.05 -15.02 -3.05
CA ALA A 2 2.74 -14.83 -4.32
C ALA A 2 2.78 -13.34 -4.75
N ALA A 3 2.36 -12.43 -3.87
CA ALA A 3 2.39 -10.99 -4.10
C ALA A 3 3.82 -10.42 -4.26
N GLU A 4 3.98 -9.52 -5.23
CA GLU A 4 5.27 -8.88 -5.56
C GLU A 4 5.12 -7.36 -5.69
N LEU A 5 6.02 -6.60 -5.07
CA LEU A 5 6.14 -5.16 -5.30
C LEU A 5 6.77 -4.94 -6.68
N VAL A 6 5.98 -4.46 -7.63
CA VAL A 6 6.39 -4.34 -9.04
C VAL A 6 6.75 -2.92 -9.44
N PHE A 7 6.30 -1.91 -8.67
CA PHE A 7 6.62 -0.51 -8.96
C PHE A 7 6.53 0.37 -7.72
N PHE A 8 7.34 1.44 -7.70
CA PHE A 8 7.35 2.47 -6.67
C PHE A 8 7.49 3.82 -7.36
N GLN A 9 6.44 4.64 -7.32
CA GLN A 9 6.39 5.95 -7.97
C GLN A 9 6.10 7.01 -6.91
N HIS A 10 7.12 7.76 -6.50
CA HIS A 10 6.98 8.85 -5.53
C HIS A 10 6.31 8.37 -4.22
N ASP A 11 5.01 8.63 -4.05
CA ASP A 11 4.17 8.26 -2.91
C ASP A 11 3.28 7.02 -3.16
N GLU A 12 3.36 6.42 -4.35
CA GLU A 12 2.58 5.26 -4.75
C GLU A 12 3.43 3.98 -4.79
N VAL A 13 2.86 2.88 -4.31
CA VAL A 13 3.44 1.53 -4.42
C VAL A 13 2.46 0.61 -5.12
N ILE A 14 2.95 -0.19 -6.06
CA ILE A 14 2.12 -1.10 -6.84
C ILE A 14 2.55 -2.53 -6.51
N VAL A 15 1.60 -3.32 -6.01
CA VAL A 15 1.79 -4.74 -5.73
C VAL A 15 0.94 -5.55 -6.70
N HIS A 16 1.58 -6.47 -7.43
CA HIS A 16 0.88 -7.45 -8.24
C HIS A 16 0.67 -8.71 -7.41
N CYS A 17 -0.56 -9.24 -7.35
CA CYS A 17 -0.87 -10.45 -6.58
C CYS A 17 -2.07 -11.20 -7.16
N PRO A 18 -2.24 -12.49 -6.81
CA PRO A 18 -3.48 -13.22 -7.07
C PRO A 18 -4.70 -12.54 -6.40
N VAL A 19 -5.87 -12.62 -7.03
CA VAL A 19 -7.08 -11.92 -6.56
C VAL A 19 -7.50 -12.34 -5.14
N GLU A 20 -7.30 -13.61 -4.81
CA GLU A 20 -7.54 -14.20 -3.50
C GLU A 20 -6.63 -13.62 -2.40
N GLU A 21 -5.48 -13.05 -2.77
CA GLU A 21 -4.54 -12.41 -1.84
C GLU A 21 -4.80 -10.90 -1.69
N ALA A 22 -5.58 -10.28 -2.59
CA ALA A 22 -5.71 -8.81 -2.68
C ALA A 22 -6.13 -8.14 -1.37
N VAL A 23 -7.09 -8.72 -0.64
CA VAL A 23 -7.53 -8.19 0.67
C VAL A 23 -6.41 -8.26 1.71
N THR A 24 -5.68 -9.37 1.73
CA THR A 24 -4.54 -9.56 2.65
C THR A 24 -3.41 -8.59 2.34
N VAL A 25 -3.11 -8.38 1.06
CA VAL A 25 -2.09 -7.45 0.60
C VAL A 25 -2.47 -6.00 0.93
N ALA A 26 -3.72 -5.60 0.68
CA ALA A 26 -4.18 -4.25 1.01
C ALA A 26 -4.05 -3.94 2.50
N GLU A 27 -4.41 -4.90 3.37
CA GLU A 27 -4.25 -4.76 4.82
C GLU A 27 -2.77 -4.70 5.23
N ALA A 28 -1.90 -5.52 4.63
CA ALA A 28 -0.47 -5.48 4.87
C ALA A 28 0.15 -4.12 4.48
N ILE A 29 -0.23 -3.57 3.33
CA ILE A 29 0.20 -2.24 2.88
C ILE A 29 -0.27 -1.15 3.84
N ARG A 30 -1.53 -1.20 4.31
CA ARG A 30 -2.05 -0.26 5.30
C ARG A 30 -1.25 -0.29 6.60
N GLN A 31 -0.97 -1.48 7.12
CA GLN A 31 -0.16 -1.65 8.33
C GLN A 31 1.29 -1.16 8.13
N ALA A 32 1.87 -1.42 6.96
CA ALA A 32 3.21 -0.96 6.61
C ALA A 32 3.28 0.56 6.52
N ALA A 33 2.28 1.22 5.92
CA ALA A 33 2.18 2.67 5.86
C ALA A 33 2.08 3.30 7.26
N ASP A 34 1.21 2.74 8.13
CA ASP A 34 1.07 3.17 9.52
C ASP A 34 2.39 3.02 10.30
N LEU A 35 3.10 1.90 10.10
CA LEU A 35 4.39 1.64 10.74
C LEU A 35 5.47 2.58 10.22
N ALA A 36 5.57 2.78 8.91
CA ALA A 36 6.54 3.67 8.29
C ALA A 36 6.37 5.11 8.81
N GLY A 37 5.12 5.60 8.88
CA GLY A 37 4.82 6.92 9.46
C GLY A 37 5.34 7.07 10.90
N ARG A 38 5.08 6.07 11.76
CA ARG A 38 5.58 6.08 13.15
C ARG A 38 7.10 5.99 13.23
N LEU A 39 7.74 5.17 12.39
CA LEU A 39 9.20 5.03 12.38
C LEU A 39 9.91 6.29 11.90
N THR A 40 9.34 6.98 10.91
CA THR A 40 9.94 8.20 10.34
C THR A 40 9.70 9.43 11.21
N PHE A 41 8.50 9.58 11.78
CA PHE A 41 8.08 10.83 12.44
C PHE A 41 7.80 10.70 13.94
N GLY A 42 7.83 9.48 14.50
CA GLY A 42 7.44 9.23 15.89
C GLY A 42 5.92 9.35 16.11
N GLU A 43 5.52 9.54 17.37
CA GLU A 43 4.13 9.87 17.70
C GLU A 43 3.85 11.33 17.32
N THR A 44 2.86 11.54 16.45
CA THR A 44 2.49 12.86 15.95
C THR A 44 0.97 12.95 15.75
N PRO A 45 0.35 14.13 15.97
CA PRO A 45 -1.06 14.34 15.63
C PRO A 45 -1.32 14.45 14.12
N VAL A 46 -0.26 14.55 13.31
CA VAL A 46 -0.35 14.63 11.85
C VAL A 46 -0.83 13.30 11.28
N ARG A 47 -1.86 13.35 10.42
CA ARG A 47 -2.36 12.17 9.71
C ARG A 47 -1.66 12.05 8.35
N PHE A 48 -1.14 10.87 8.05
CA PHE A 48 -0.59 10.52 6.75
C PHE A 48 -1.60 9.65 6.02
N PRO A 49 -2.47 10.22 5.17
CA PRO A 49 -3.46 9.43 4.44
C PRO A 49 -2.74 8.49 3.47
N PHE A 50 -3.06 7.20 3.54
CA PHE A 50 -2.59 6.19 2.60
C PHE A 50 -3.80 5.36 2.15
N THR A 51 -4.13 5.44 0.87
CA THR A 51 -5.28 4.75 0.26
C THR A 51 -4.80 3.59 -0.60
N THR A 52 -5.62 2.54 -0.68
CA THR A 52 -5.35 1.37 -1.52
C THR A 52 -6.49 1.18 -2.52
N ALA A 53 -6.14 0.95 -3.78
CA ALA A 53 -7.07 0.54 -4.83
C ALA A 53 -6.66 -0.84 -5.34
N VAL A 54 -7.64 -1.74 -5.50
CA VAL A 54 -7.44 -3.05 -6.15
C VAL A 54 -8.02 -2.95 -7.55
N VAL A 55 -7.15 -3.01 -8.55
CA VAL A 55 -7.49 -2.83 -9.97
C VAL A 55 -6.78 -3.87 -10.83
N GLU A 56 -7.39 -4.24 -11.95
CA GLU A 56 -6.77 -5.16 -12.92
C GLU A 56 -5.74 -4.45 -13.82
N CYS A 57 -5.92 -3.15 -14.03
CA CYS A 57 -5.04 -2.30 -14.84
C CYS A 57 -4.60 -1.08 -14.02
N TYR A 58 -3.29 -0.80 -14.03
CA TYR A 58 -2.73 0.36 -13.32
C TYR A 58 -3.31 1.70 -13.80
N ALA A 59 -3.74 1.80 -15.07
CA ALA A 59 -4.37 3.02 -15.58
C ALA A 59 -5.71 3.35 -14.90
N ASP A 60 -6.33 2.39 -14.23
CA ASP A 60 -7.56 2.56 -13.46
C ASP A 60 -7.29 2.88 -11.99
N ALA A 61 -6.02 2.87 -11.56
CA ALA A 61 -5.62 3.31 -10.22
C ALA A 61 -5.79 4.83 -10.10
N LYS A 62 -6.37 5.28 -8.99
CA LYS A 62 -6.61 6.68 -8.64
C LYS A 62 -6.20 6.96 -7.21
#